data_AF-A0A9X1JPK6-F1
#
_entry.id   AF-A0A9X1JPK6-F1
#
_cell.length_a   1.000
_cell.length_b   1.000
_cell.length_c   1.000
_cell.angle_alpha   90.00
_cell.angle_beta   90.00
_cell.angle_gamma   90.00
#
_symmetry.space_group_name_H-M   'P 1'
#
loop_
_entity.id
_entity.type
_entity.pdbx_description
1 polymer ?
#
loop_
_entity_poly.entity_id
_entity_poly.type
_entity_poly.pdbx_seq_one_letter_code
_entity_poly.pdbx_strand_id
1 'polypeptide(L)'
;MMTIKKSTENLYSIFSKYTIEGNLRARSCDCCVSDEEIKQLLSKPMRKLTENDLYHFMTSATTTFGCINDYKHFLPRILELMQNTEVVNDFTTFEKLNYNKWKTWDTNEINAIVNYFEALLINALDKNSKNINDFILLNLEYNKFEKLSDILTKSNSKKLIYEIVEGEINGYFYKVDDRLLRFYSSKKMLDKVEALFFETNDKELANRVSIAYSLLESRRAST
;
A
#
# COMPACT_ATOMS: atom_id res chain seq x y z
N MET A 1 12.00 -0.61 -13.75
CA MET A 1 10.73 -0.57 -12.98
C MET A 1 9.92 0.64 -13.43
N MET A 2 8.59 0.58 -13.30
CA MET A 2 7.70 1.70 -13.63
C MET A 2 7.76 2.75 -12.51
N THR A 3 7.85 4.04 -12.86
CA THR A 3 7.79 5.11 -11.86
C THR A 3 6.37 5.29 -11.34
N ILE A 4 6.23 5.85 -10.12
CA ILE A 4 4.91 6.12 -9.53
C ILE A 4 4.01 6.97 -10.44
N LYS A 5 4.56 8.01 -11.08
CA LYS A 5 3.81 8.83 -12.05
C LYS A 5 3.32 8.00 -13.22
N LYS A 6 4.17 7.14 -13.79
CA LYS A 6 3.79 6.33 -14.95
C LYS A 6 2.76 5.27 -14.56
N SER A 7 2.89 4.64 -13.39
CA SER A 7 1.91 3.66 -12.92
C SER A 7 0.55 4.30 -12.58
N THR A 8 0.52 5.52 -12.04
CA THR A 8 -0.71 6.31 -11.89
C THR A 8 -1.39 6.54 -13.24
N GLU A 9 -0.67 7.02 -14.25
CA GLU A 9 -1.25 7.23 -15.58
C GLU A 9 -1.75 5.92 -16.22
N ASN A 10 -1.07 4.81 -15.97
CA ASN A 10 -1.51 3.50 -16.41
C ASN A 10 -2.82 3.06 -15.73
N LEU A 11 -3.00 3.30 -14.44
CA LEU A 11 -4.29 3.06 -13.77
C LEU A 11 -5.41 3.83 -14.46
N TYR A 12 -5.22 5.13 -14.67
CA TYR A 12 -6.22 5.95 -15.36
C TYR A 12 -6.54 5.43 -16.76
N SER A 13 -5.53 5.02 -17.53
CA SER A 13 -5.73 4.49 -18.87
C SER A 13 -6.45 3.14 -18.89
N ILE A 14 -6.15 2.23 -17.97
CA ILE A 14 -6.76 0.88 -17.96
C ILE A 14 -8.22 0.94 -17.49
N PHE A 15 -8.50 1.80 -16.52
CA PHE A 15 -9.84 1.94 -15.95
C PHE A 15 -10.70 2.98 -16.68
N SER A 16 -10.19 3.70 -17.70
CA SER A 16 -10.95 4.73 -18.42
C SER A 16 -12.18 4.21 -19.17
N LYS A 17 -12.24 2.89 -19.43
CA LYS A 17 -13.42 2.24 -20.03
C LYS A 17 -14.63 2.22 -19.10
N TYR A 18 -14.43 2.43 -17.79
CA TYR A 18 -15.51 2.52 -16.81
C TYR A 18 -15.97 3.98 -16.69
N THR A 19 -17.27 4.19 -16.83
CA THR A 19 -17.92 5.48 -16.67
C THR A 19 -19.05 5.39 -15.68
N ILE A 20 -19.43 6.52 -15.06
CA ILE A 20 -20.67 6.61 -14.29
C ILE A 20 -21.83 6.60 -15.28
N GLU A 21 -22.48 5.46 -15.44
CA GLU A 21 -23.61 5.29 -16.35
C GLU A 21 -24.93 5.66 -15.66
N GLY A 22 -25.78 6.43 -16.34
CA GLY A 22 -27.10 6.77 -15.84
C GLY A 22 -27.09 7.51 -14.48
N ASN A 23 -28.06 7.20 -13.63
CA ASN A 23 -28.22 7.87 -12.34
C ASN A 23 -27.55 7.08 -11.20
N LEU A 24 -26.43 7.58 -10.66
CA LEU A 24 -25.73 7.00 -9.51
C LEU A 24 -26.67 6.86 -8.29
N ARG A 25 -27.67 7.75 -8.16
CA ARG A 25 -28.64 7.69 -7.08
C ARG A 25 -29.43 6.39 -7.06
N ALA A 26 -29.83 5.90 -8.23
CA ALA A 26 -30.61 4.66 -8.37
C ALA A 26 -29.83 3.40 -7.95
N ARG A 27 -28.51 3.51 -7.78
CA ARG A 27 -27.61 2.44 -7.33
C ARG A 27 -27.03 2.70 -5.94
N SER A 28 -27.59 3.66 -5.21
CA SER A 28 -27.13 4.04 -3.88
C SER A 28 -28.27 3.93 -2.89
N CYS A 29 -27.97 3.55 -1.65
CA CYS A 29 -28.96 3.32 -0.61
C CYS A 29 -29.58 4.64 -0.16
N ASP A 30 -30.91 4.68 -0.02
CA ASP A 30 -31.63 5.92 0.28
C ASP A 30 -31.40 6.44 1.70
N CYS A 31 -31.18 5.54 2.67
CA CYS A 31 -30.93 5.93 4.06
C CYS A 31 -29.46 6.16 4.39
N CYS A 32 -28.52 5.69 3.54
CA CYS A 32 -27.09 5.81 3.81
C CYS A 32 -26.45 6.97 3.05
N VAL A 33 -26.90 7.27 1.83
CA VAL A 33 -26.26 8.23 0.92
C VAL A 33 -27.25 9.33 0.57
N SER A 34 -26.85 10.58 0.79
CA SER A 34 -27.64 11.77 0.45
C SER A 34 -27.43 12.20 -1.01
N ASP A 35 -28.39 12.96 -1.55
CA ASP A 35 -28.28 13.54 -2.89
C ASP A 35 -27.17 14.60 -2.95
N GLU A 36 -26.93 15.32 -1.86
CA GLU A 36 -25.83 16.28 -1.70
C GLU A 36 -24.46 15.61 -1.85
N GLU A 37 -24.26 14.43 -1.24
CA GLU A 37 -23.01 13.68 -1.35
C GLU A 37 -22.76 13.19 -2.78
N ILE A 38 -23.80 12.67 -3.45
CA ILE A 38 -23.73 12.29 -4.86
C ILE A 38 -23.38 13.51 -5.71
N LYS A 39 -24.03 14.65 -5.47
CA LYS A 39 -23.76 15.90 -6.18
C LYS A 39 -22.33 16.39 -5.95
N GLN A 40 -21.81 16.29 -4.73
CA GLN A 40 -20.44 16.65 -4.41
C GLN A 40 -19.43 15.75 -5.13
N LEU A 41 -19.64 14.44 -5.10
CA LEU A 41 -18.80 13.45 -5.79
C LEU A 41 -18.75 13.69 -7.31
N LEU A 42 -19.86 14.14 -7.90
CA LEU A 42 -19.98 14.41 -9.34
C LEU A 42 -19.72 15.89 -9.71
N SER A 43 -19.40 16.75 -8.74
CA SER A 43 -19.30 18.22 -8.95
C SER A 43 -18.11 18.67 -9.77
N LYS A 44 -17.08 17.84 -9.91
CA LYS A 44 -15.81 18.20 -10.55
C LYS A 44 -15.15 17.02 -11.26
N PRO A 45 -14.26 17.29 -12.23
CA PRO A 45 -13.51 16.23 -12.90
C PRO A 45 -12.83 15.30 -11.91
N MET A 46 -12.83 13.99 -12.18
CA MET A 46 -12.32 12.95 -11.29
C MET A 46 -10.93 13.27 -10.70
N ARG A 47 -10.00 13.79 -11.52
CA ARG A 47 -8.64 14.16 -11.07
C ARG A 47 -8.57 15.36 -10.11
N LYS A 48 -9.68 16.09 -9.93
CA LYS A 48 -9.82 17.21 -8.98
C LYS A 48 -10.56 16.82 -7.69
N LEU A 49 -11.02 15.58 -7.57
CA LEU A 49 -11.64 15.07 -6.35
C LEU A 49 -10.60 14.99 -5.23
N THR A 50 -10.93 15.55 -4.07
CA THR A 50 -10.11 15.43 -2.86
C THR A 50 -10.46 14.14 -2.12
N GLU A 51 -9.67 13.81 -1.11
CA GLU A 51 -9.97 12.73 -0.17
C GLU A 51 -11.38 12.89 0.43
N ASN A 52 -11.71 14.08 0.95
CA ASN A 52 -13.01 14.35 1.55
C ASN A 52 -14.18 14.15 0.57
N ASP A 53 -14.00 14.47 -0.71
CA ASP A 53 -15.06 14.24 -1.71
C ASP A 53 -15.28 12.75 -1.98
N LEU A 54 -14.26 11.92 -1.78
CA LEU A 54 -14.28 10.49 -2.06
C LEU A 54 -14.44 9.64 -0.80
N TYR A 55 -14.32 10.20 0.41
CA TYR A 55 -14.20 9.44 1.65
C TYR A 55 -15.41 8.53 1.91
N HIS A 56 -16.62 9.05 1.79
CA HIS A 56 -17.80 8.20 1.96
C HIS A 56 -17.92 7.19 0.81
N PHE A 57 -17.63 7.60 -0.44
CA PHE A 57 -17.65 6.67 -1.56
C PHE A 57 -16.65 5.53 -1.38
N MET A 58 -15.39 5.79 -0.99
CA MET A 58 -14.35 4.75 -0.85
C MET A 58 -14.69 3.74 0.25
N THR A 59 -15.34 4.18 1.34
CA THR A 59 -15.71 3.32 2.48
C THR A 59 -17.04 2.57 2.24
N SER A 60 -17.95 3.11 1.42
CA SER A 60 -19.29 2.56 1.15
C SER A 60 -19.48 1.98 -0.26
N ALA A 61 -18.45 2.04 -1.11
CA ALA A 61 -18.50 1.56 -2.49
C ALA A 61 -19.04 0.12 -2.54
N THR A 62 -19.93 -0.15 -3.48
CA THR A 62 -20.49 -1.49 -3.80
C THR A 62 -21.33 -2.14 -2.71
N THR A 63 -21.41 -1.54 -1.51
CA THR A 63 -22.30 -1.97 -0.43
C THR A 63 -23.54 -1.09 -0.37
N THR A 64 -23.34 0.22 -0.26
CA THR A 64 -24.42 1.21 -0.11
C THR A 64 -24.28 2.39 -1.07
N PHE A 65 -23.12 2.54 -1.73
CA PHE A 65 -22.84 3.66 -2.62
C PHE A 65 -22.34 3.17 -3.98
N GLY A 66 -23.22 3.15 -4.98
CA GLY A 66 -22.92 2.72 -6.36
C GLY A 66 -22.67 1.23 -6.54
N CYS A 67 -22.31 0.83 -7.76
CA CYS A 67 -22.00 -0.55 -8.14
C CYS A 67 -20.52 -0.74 -8.50
N ILE A 68 -20.16 -1.96 -8.92
CA ILE A 68 -18.78 -2.32 -9.27
C ILE A 68 -18.18 -1.43 -10.39
N ASN A 69 -18.98 -1.05 -11.39
CA ASN A 69 -18.50 -0.17 -12.47
C ASN A 69 -18.20 1.23 -11.93
N ASP A 70 -19.02 1.75 -11.01
CA ASP A 70 -18.79 3.04 -10.37
C ASP A 70 -17.52 2.99 -9.51
N TYR A 71 -17.30 1.90 -8.77
CA TYR A 71 -16.06 1.70 -8.00
C TYR A 71 -14.82 1.68 -8.90
N LYS A 72 -14.86 0.92 -9.99
CA LYS A 72 -13.77 0.86 -10.97
C LYS A 72 -13.52 2.19 -11.68
N HIS A 73 -14.56 3.01 -11.89
CA HIS A 73 -14.42 4.36 -12.42
C HIS A 73 -13.57 5.24 -11.49
N PHE A 74 -13.86 5.24 -10.18
CA PHE A 74 -13.17 6.10 -9.21
C PHE A 74 -11.87 5.49 -8.67
N LEU A 75 -11.63 4.18 -8.84
CA LEU A 75 -10.47 3.47 -8.29
C LEU A 75 -9.12 4.13 -8.61
N PRO A 76 -8.82 4.59 -9.85
CA PRO A 76 -7.56 5.26 -10.12
C PRO A 76 -7.31 6.49 -9.25
N ARG A 77 -8.37 7.27 -8.95
CA ARG A 77 -8.25 8.46 -8.10
C ARG A 77 -8.09 8.10 -6.63
N ILE A 78 -8.84 7.10 -6.15
CA ILE A 78 -8.69 6.57 -4.79
C ILE A 78 -7.23 6.13 -4.58
N LEU A 79 -6.69 5.34 -5.51
CA LEU A 79 -5.31 4.86 -5.43
C LEU A 79 -4.28 6.00 -5.54
N GLU A 80 -4.49 6.98 -6.42
CA GLU A 80 -3.60 8.14 -6.56
C GLU A 80 -3.49 8.95 -5.26
N LEU A 81 -4.63 9.22 -4.59
CA LEU A 81 -4.67 10.03 -3.38
C LEU A 81 -3.85 9.42 -2.23
N MET A 82 -3.78 8.08 -2.15
CA MET A 82 -3.00 7.36 -1.14
C MET A 82 -1.50 7.75 -1.07
N GLN A 83 -0.94 8.36 -2.12
CA GLN A 83 0.47 8.77 -2.10
C GLN A 83 0.77 9.81 -1.01
N ASN A 84 -0.20 10.63 -0.64
CA ASN A 84 0.02 11.84 0.15
C ASN A 84 -0.89 11.94 1.39
N THR A 85 -1.71 10.93 1.65
CA THR A 85 -2.76 10.98 2.66
C THR A 85 -2.57 9.87 3.68
N GLU A 86 -3.11 10.07 4.88
CA GLU A 86 -3.17 9.02 5.90
C GLU A 86 -4.25 7.98 5.61
N VAL A 87 -4.95 8.08 4.47
CA VAL A 87 -5.89 7.06 3.93
C VAL A 87 -5.34 5.64 3.97
N VAL A 88 -4.01 5.46 3.87
CA VAL A 88 -3.39 4.13 3.98
C VAL A 88 -3.61 3.50 5.36
N ASN A 89 -3.79 4.32 6.40
CA ASN A 89 -4.11 3.89 7.77
C ASN A 89 -5.58 3.48 7.93
N ASP A 90 -6.46 3.88 7.01
CA ASP A 90 -7.84 3.41 6.96
C ASP A 90 -7.94 2.21 6.00
N PHE A 91 -7.54 1.07 6.54
CA PHE A 91 -7.47 -0.25 5.88
C PHE A 91 -8.75 -0.63 5.11
N THR A 92 -9.89 0.01 5.43
CA THR A 92 -11.21 -0.18 4.78
C THR A 92 -11.17 0.08 3.26
N THR A 93 -10.30 0.98 2.78
CA THR A 93 -10.18 1.26 1.34
C THR A 93 -9.69 0.03 0.55
N PHE A 94 -8.84 -0.79 1.16
CA PHE A 94 -8.31 -2.00 0.51
C PHE A 94 -9.22 -3.22 0.72
N GLU A 95 -9.95 -3.27 1.83
CA GLU A 95 -11.01 -4.27 2.01
C GLU A 95 -12.01 -4.23 0.85
N LYS A 96 -12.26 -3.06 0.24
CA LYS A 96 -13.11 -2.97 -0.95
C LYS A 96 -12.55 -3.65 -2.20
N LEU A 97 -11.23 -3.71 -2.38
CA LEU A 97 -10.65 -4.51 -3.46
C LEU A 97 -10.96 -5.99 -3.25
N ASN A 98 -10.74 -6.49 -2.04
CA ASN A 98 -11.00 -7.89 -1.68
C ASN A 98 -12.51 -8.22 -1.70
N TYR A 99 -13.36 -7.34 -1.17
CA TYR A 99 -14.82 -7.44 -1.22
C TYR A 99 -15.33 -7.58 -2.65
N ASN A 100 -14.76 -6.80 -3.57
CA ASN A 100 -15.10 -6.82 -4.99
C ASN A 100 -14.35 -7.88 -5.81
N LYS A 101 -13.65 -8.80 -5.13
CA LYS A 101 -12.94 -9.94 -5.73
C LYS A 101 -12.01 -9.52 -6.87
N TRP A 102 -11.22 -8.45 -6.65
CA TRP A 102 -10.39 -7.84 -7.70
C TRP A 102 -9.48 -8.81 -8.46
N LYS A 103 -9.05 -9.91 -7.84
CA LYS A 103 -8.25 -10.97 -8.47
C LYS A 103 -9.00 -11.76 -9.56
N THR A 104 -10.32 -11.57 -9.72
CA THR A 104 -11.12 -12.16 -10.82
C THR A 104 -11.38 -11.17 -11.95
N TRP A 105 -10.84 -9.96 -11.88
CA TRP A 105 -11.01 -8.94 -12.92
C TRP A 105 -10.12 -9.20 -14.14
N ASP A 106 -10.19 -8.32 -15.14
CA ASP A 106 -9.34 -8.40 -16.32
C ASP A 106 -7.86 -8.40 -15.92
N THR A 107 -7.05 -9.21 -16.61
CA THR A 107 -5.62 -9.35 -16.29
C THR A 107 -4.88 -8.01 -16.37
N ASN A 108 -5.28 -7.10 -17.27
CA ASN A 108 -4.67 -5.77 -17.36
C ASN A 108 -5.03 -4.89 -16.16
N GLU A 109 -6.25 -5.01 -15.62
CA GLU A 109 -6.68 -4.30 -14.41
C GLU A 109 -5.90 -4.79 -13.18
N ILE A 110 -5.80 -6.10 -13.02
CA ILE A 110 -5.01 -6.72 -11.94
C ILE A 110 -3.56 -6.25 -12.03
N ASN A 111 -2.95 -6.34 -13.21
CA ASN A 111 -1.56 -5.93 -13.42
C ASN A 111 -1.38 -4.43 -13.17
N ALA A 112 -2.33 -3.58 -13.53
CA ALA A 112 -2.25 -2.13 -13.29
C ALA A 112 -2.23 -1.80 -11.79
N ILE A 113 -3.06 -2.48 -10.99
CA ILE A 113 -3.10 -2.32 -9.52
C ILE A 113 -1.80 -2.84 -8.89
N VAL A 114 -1.38 -4.05 -9.25
CA VAL A 114 -0.14 -4.69 -8.76
C VAL A 114 1.07 -3.81 -9.03
N ASN A 115 1.25 -3.36 -10.28
CA ASN A 115 2.36 -2.51 -10.68
C ASN A 115 2.32 -1.14 -9.99
N TYR A 116 1.12 -0.62 -9.70
CA TYR A 116 0.98 0.62 -8.93
C TYR A 116 1.48 0.45 -7.49
N PHE A 117 1.09 -0.61 -6.80
CA PHE A 117 1.55 -0.89 -5.44
C PHE A 117 3.07 -1.13 -5.36
N GLU A 118 3.65 -1.80 -6.36
CA GLU A 118 5.11 -1.94 -6.45
C GLU A 118 5.78 -0.56 -6.60
N ALA A 119 5.30 0.27 -7.54
CA ALA A 119 5.86 1.60 -7.78
C ALA A 119 5.68 2.55 -6.58
N LEU A 120 4.60 2.40 -5.83
CA LEU A 120 4.31 3.16 -4.61
C LEU A 120 5.33 2.84 -3.51
N LEU A 121 5.58 1.55 -3.27
CA LEU A 121 6.59 1.11 -2.31
C LEU A 121 8.00 1.55 -2.72
N ILE A 122 8.37 1.39 -3.99
CA ILE A 122 9.68 1.83 -4.50
C ILE A 122 9.86 3.35 -4.27
N ASN A 123 8.87 4.16 -4.65
CA ASN A 123 8.94 5.61 -4.43
C ASN A 123 9.02 5.97 -2.93
N ALA A 124 8.32 5.23 -2.05
CA ALA A 124 8.40 5.44 -0.61
C ALA A 124 9.78 5.10 -0.04
N LEU A 125 10.38 3.99 -0.48
CA LEU A 125 11.73 3.58 -0.12
C LEU A 125 12.78 4.60 -0.59
N ASP A 126 12.70 5.03 -1.84
CA ASP A 126 13.61 6.02 -2.44
C ASP A 126 13.55 7.36 -1.71
N LYS A 127 12.37 7.75 -1.22
CA LYS A 127 12.15 9.00 -0.47
C LYS A 127 12.31 8.85 1.04
N ASN A 128 12.63 7.66 1.55
CA ASN A 128 12.65 7.37 2.99
C ASN A 128 11.36 7.83 3.72
N SER A 129 10.21 7.58 3.10
CA SER A 129 8.90 8.01 3.62
C SER A 129 8.59 7.44 5.01
N LYS A 130 7.84 8.18 5.82
CA LYS A 130 7.35 7.70 7.12
C LYS A 130 6.39 6.50 7.01
N ASN A 131 5.71 6.34 5.87
CA ASN A 131 4.69 5.32 5.63
C ASN A 131 5.26 4.06 4.92
N ILE A 132 6.57 3.81 4.96
CA ILE A 132 7.18 2.64 4.27
C ILE A 132 6.54 1.33 4.73
N ASN A 133 6.32 1.15 6.04
CA ASN A 133 5.74 -0.08 6.59
C ASN A 133 4.34 -0.35 6.04
N ASP A 134 3.51 0.68 5.92
CA ASP A 134 2.15 0.53 5.40
C ASP A 134 2.17 0.04 3.95
N PHE A 135 3.10 0.57 3.14
CA PHE A 135 3.27 0.10 1.76
C PHE A 135 3.90 -1.29 1.65
N ILE A 136 4.71 -1.71 2.64
CA ILE A 136 5.20 -3.09 2.73
C ILE A 136 4.04 -4.05 3.01
N LEU A 137 3.20 -3.73 3.99
CA LEU A 137 2.03 -4.53 4.35
C LEU A 137 1.03 -4.60 3.18
N LEU A 138 0.83 -3.49 2.47
CA LEU A 138 0.03 -3.45 1.27
C LEU A 138 0.58 -4.40 0.19
N ASN A 139 1.88 -4.37 -0.07
CA ASN A 139 2.49 -5.27 -1.06
C ASN A 139 2.47 -6.73 -0.58
N LEU A 140 2.55 -6.99 0.72
CA LEU A 140 2.46 -8.32 1.28
C LEU A 140 1.07 -8.94 1.07
N GLU A 141 0.02 -8.13 1.17
CA GLU A 141 -1.38 -8.53 0.96
C GLU A 141 -1.74 -8.67 -0.52
N TYR A 142 -1.37 -7.69 -1.33
CA TYR A 142 -1.86 -7.57 -2.71
C TYR A 142 -0.88 -8.03 -3.79
N ASN A 143 0.41 -8.19 -3.46
CA ASN A 143 1.44 -8.65 -4.40
C ASN A 143 2.03 -10.01 -4.04
N LYS A 144 2.75 -10.58 -5.00
CA LYS A 144 3.52 -11.82 -4.77
C LYS A 144 4.69 -11.54 -3.85
N PHE A 145 4.92 -12.42 -2.88
CA PHE A 145 5.99 -12.24 -1.89
C PHE A 145 7.38 -12.19 -2.54
N GLU A 146 7.60 -12.91 -3.64
CA GLU A 146 8.85 -12.88 -4.40
C GLU A 146 9.14 -11.50 -4.98
N LYS A 147 8.10 -10.75 -5.36
CA LYS A 147 8.23 -9.37 -5.86
C LYS A 147 8.55 -8.41 -4.73
N LEU A 148 7.83 -8.52 -3.61
CA LEU A 148 8.10 -7.72 -2.42
C LEU A 148 9.54 -7.92 -1.92
N SER A 149 9.95 -9.18 -1.73
CA SER A 149 11.29 -9.50 -1.24
C SER A 149 12.39 -9.02 -2.19
N ASP A 150 12.20 -9.09 -3.52
CA ASP A 150 13.13 -8.52 -4.51
C ASP A 150 13.25 -6.98 -4.38
N ILE A 151 12.13 -6.27 -4.22
CA ILE A 151 12.12 -4.80 -4.02
C ILE A 151 12.89 -4.43 -2.75
N LEU A 152 12.56 -5.04 -1.61
CA LEU A 152 13.21 -4.76 -0.32
C LEU A 152 14.70 -5.11 -0.35
N THR A 153 15.03 -6.20 -1.03
CA THR A 153 16.40 -6.65 -1.23
C THR A 153 17.22 -5.64 -2.05
N LYS A 154 16.65 -5.02 -3.07
CA LYS A 154 17.35 -4.04 -3.93
C LYS A 154 17.39 -2.63 -3.35
N SER A 155 16.53 -2.34 -2.38
CA SER A 155 16.46 -1.02 -1.74
C SER A 155 17.72 -0.67 -0.95
N ASN A 156 18.17 0.57 -1.08
CA ASN A 156 19.22 1.17 -0.24
C ASN A 156 18.64 2.12 0.83
N SER A 157 17.34 2.04 1.09
CA SER A 157 16.67 2.86 2.09
C SER A 157 17.20 2.55 3.49
N LYS A 158 17.88 3.52 4.12
CA LYS A 158 18.29 3.41 5.52
C LYS A 158 17.07 3.36 6.45
N LYS A 159 16.00 4.08 6.09
CA LYS A 159 14.74 4.06 6.83
C LYS A 159 14.16 2.66 6.91
N LEU A 160 14.17 1.88 5.83
CA LEU A 160 13.79 0.47 5.87
C LEU A 160 14.58 -0.32 6.91
N ILE A 161 15.90 -0.16 6.96
CA ILE A 161 16.74 -0.89 7.93
C ILE A 161 16.42 -0.45 9.36
N TYR A 162 16.20 0.84 9.59
CA TYR A 162 15.72 1.34 10.88
C TYR A 162 14.38 0.73 11.28
N GLU A 163 13.41 0.67 10.36
CA GLU A 163 12.10 0.04 10.64
C GLU A 163 12.24 -1.45 10.98
N ILE A 164 13.20 -2.15 10.36
CA ILE A 164 13.50 -3.56 10.71
C ILE A 164 14.08 -3.66 12.13
N VAL A 165 15.03 -2.80 12.48
CA VAL A 165 15.63 -2.80 13.82
C VAL A 165 14.58 -2.48 14.88
N GLU A 166 13.81 -1.41 14.67
CA GLU A 166 12.77 -0.97 15.58
C GLU A 166 11.63 -1.98 15.69
N GLY A 167 11.21 -2.56 14.57
CA GLY A 167 10.14 -3.55 14.54
C GLY A 167 10.50 -4.85 15.26
N GLU A 168 11.76 -5.28 15.21
CA GLU A 168 12.21 -6.46 15.95
C GLU A 168 12.30 -6.16 17.46
N ILE A 169 12.93 -5.05 17.85
CA ILE A 169 13.11 -4.68 19.26
C ILE A 169 11.77 -4.45 19.96
N ASN A 170 10.86 -3.72 19.32
CA ASN A 170 9.56 -3.40 19.89
C ASN A 170 8.53 -4.53 19.68
N GLY A 171 8.93 -5.60 19.00
CA GLY A 171 8.08 -6.75 18.73
C GLY A 171 6.90 -6.50 17.80
N TYR A 172 6.96 -5.47 16.97
CA TYR A 172 5.92 -5.16 15.99
C TYR A 172 5.78 -6.27 14.94
N PHE A 173 6.87 -6.97 14.62
CA PHE A 173 6.82 -8.04 13.64
C PHE A 173 6.21 -9.35 14.13
N TYR A 174 6.03 -9.56 15.44
CA TYR A 174 5.39 -10.78 15.96
C TYR A 174 3.90 -10.88 15.61
N LYS A 175 3.30 -9.80 15.09
CA LYS A 175 1.93 -9.79 14.56
C LYS A 175 1.89 -9.85 13.02
N VAL A 176 3.05 -9.98 12.37
CA VAL A 176 3.20 -9.88 10.92
C VAL A 176 3.50 -11.26 10.32
N ASP A 177 3.17 -11.43 9.04
CA ASP A 177 3.35 -12.64 8.24
C ASP A 177 4.74 -13.29 8.39
N ASP A 178 4.75 -14.59 8.69
CA ASP A 178 5.96 -15.39 8.89
C ASP A 178 6.94 -15.35 7.70
N ARG A 179 6.45 -15.16 6.47
CA ARG A 179 7.32 -15.06 5.29
C ARG A 179 8.19 -13.81 5.37
N LEU A 180 7.60 -12.68 5.80
CA LEU A 180 8.33 -11.42 5.93
C LEU A 180 9.36 -11.50 7.06
N LEU A 181 8.98 -12.10 8.19
CA LEU A 181 9.89 -12.39 9.30
C LEU A 181 11.10 -13.23 8.86
N ARG A 182 10.85 -14.37 8.20
CA ARG A 182 11.93 -15.21 7.65
C ARG A 182 12.83 -14.46 6.68
N PHE A 183 12.24 -13.58 5.87
CA PHE A 183 12.99 -12.74 4.94
C PHE A 183 13.89 -11.72 5.64
N TYR A 184 13.40 -11.03 6.69
CA TYR A 184 14.22 -10.10 7.47
C TYR A 184 15.36 -10.79 8.22
N SER A 185 15.17 -12.05 8.61
CA SER A 185 16.23 -12.91 9.16
C SER A 185 17.19 -13.49 8.12
N SER A 186 17.00 -13.25 6.82
CA SER A 186 17.89 -13.79 5.78
C SER A 186 19.30 -13.18 5.84
N LYS A 187 20.33 -13.91 5.41
CA LYS A 187 21.72 -13.41 5.40
C LYS A 187 21.85 -12.05 4.73
N LYS A 188 21.18 -11.87 3.59
CA LYS A 188 21.25 -10.63 2.81
C LYS A 188 20.67 -9.43 3.55
N MET A 189 19.63 -9.64 4.36
CA MET A 189 19.06 -8.56 5.19
C MET A 189 19.91 -8.32 6.43
N LEU A 190 20.43 -9.38 7.06
CA LEU A 190 21.39 -9.28 8.16
C LEU A 190 22.64 -8.49 7.76
N ASP A 191 23.18 -8.69 6.56
CA ASP A 191 24.32 -7.92 6.04
C ASP A 191 24.03 -6.41 5.96
N LYS A 192 22.78 -6.02 5.65
CA LYS A 192 22.36 -4.62 5.64
C LYS A 192 22.19 -4.04 7.03
N VAL A 193 21.66 -4.83 7.97
CA VAL A 193 21.54 -4.45 9.39
C VAL A 193 22.93 -4.27 9.99
N GLU A 194 23.86 -5.18 9.70
CA GLU A 194 25.26 -5.09 10.10
C GLU A 194 25.97 -3.87 9.49
N ALA A 195 25.76 -3.59 8.20
CA ALA A 195 26.31 -2.39 7.58
C ALA A 195 25.86 -1.10 8.31
N LEU A 196 24.61 -1.02 8.76
CA LEU A 196 24.12 0.11 9.54
C LEU A 196 24.86 0.28 10.87
N PHE A 197 25.27 -0.81 11.54
CA PHE A 197 26.07 -0.77 12.76
C PHE A 197 27.42 -0.07 12.54
N PHE A 198 28.10 -0.38 11.43
CA PHE A 198 29.40 0.21 11.11
C PHE A 198 29.29 1.65 10.57
N GLU A 199 28.16 2.03 10.00
CA GLU A 199 27.93 3.37 9.48
C GLU A 199 27.50 4.39 10.56
N THR A 200 26.88 3.94 11.65
CA THR A 200 26.35 4.86 12.67
C THR A 200 27.42 5.30 13.67
N ASN A 201 27.42 6.59 14.01
CA ASN A 201 28.21 7.13 15.13
C ASN A 201 27.38 7.29 16.43
N ASP A 202 26.08 7.00 16.36
CA ASP A 202 25.17 7.04 17.50
C ASP A 202 25.27 5.71 18.27
N LYS A 203 25.75 5.80 19.52
CA LYS A 203 25.96 4.65 20.41
C LYS A 203 24.65 3.97 20.81
N GLU A 204 23.59 4.73 21.01
CA GLU A 204 22.28 4.17 21.36
C GLU A 204 21.76 3.35 20.19
N LEU A 205 21.81 3.94 18.99
CA LEU A 205 21.42 3.26 17.77
C LEU A 205 22.30 2.02 17.50
N ALA A 206 23.62 2.11 17.64
CA ALA A 206 24.52 0.97 17.46
C ALA A 206 24.15 -0.20 18.39
N ASN A 207 23.85 0.09 19.66
CA ASN A 207 23.40 -0.91 20.62
C ASN A 207 22.06 -1.55 20.19
N ARG A 208 21.09 -0.74 19.75
CA ARG A 208 19.80 -1.24 19.22
C ARG A 208 20.00 -2.15 18.00
N VAL A 209 20.82 -1.72 17.04
CA VAL A 209 21.15 -2.51 15.85
C VAL A 209 21.79 -3.85 16.23
N SER A 210 22.73 -3.86 17.18
CA SER A 210 23.36 -5.10 17.67
C SER A 210 22.34 -6.06 18.28
N ILE A 211 21.42 -5.56 19.11
CA ILE A 211 20.36 -6.37 19.73
C ILE A 211 19.46 -6.97 18.65
N ALA A 212 18.96 -6.14 17.73
CA ALA A 212 18.10 -6.59 16.63
C ALA A 212 18.80 -7.63 15.74
N TYR A 213 20.08 -7.43 15.40
CA TYR A 213 20.87 -8.39 14.64
C TYR A 213 20.91 -9.76 15.33
N SER A 214 21.25 -9.81 16.63
CA SER A 214 21.32 -11.08 17.38
C SER A 214 19.98 -11.81 17.46
N LEU A 215 18.87 -11.07 17.61
CA LEU A 215 17.52 -11.65 17.60
C LEU A 215 17.18 -12.24 16.22
N LEU A 216 17.44 -11.49 15.15
CA LEU A 216 17.18 -11.94 13.78
C LEU A 216 18.06 -13.13 13.38
N GLU A 217 19.33 -13.14 13.79
CA GLU A 217 20.27 -14.24 13.53
C GLU A 217 19.88 -15.51 14.28
N SER A 218 19.51 -15.41 15.56
CA SER A 218 19.04 -16.55 16.35
C SER A 218 17.81 -17.20 15.72
N ARG A 219 16.89 -16.37 15.20
CA ARG A 219 15.70 -16.84 14.48
C ARG A 219 16.06 -17.59 13.20
N ARG A 220 16.99 -17.07 12.41
CA ARG A 220 17.50 -17.75 11.20
C ARG A 220 18.08 -19.13 11.51
N ALA A 221 18.79 -19.27 12.62
CA ALA A 221 19.37 -20.55 13.04
C ALA A 221 18.30 -21.58 13.49
N SER A 222 17.07 -21.12 13.77
CA SER A 222 15.97 -21.94 14.29
C SER A 222 14.97 -22.41 13.20
N THR A 223 15.14 -21.94 11.95
CA THR A 223 14.31 -22.26 10.78
C THR A 223 15.07 -23.07 9.75
#